data_AF-A0AAW6E9Z4-F1
#
_entry.id   AF-A0AAW6E9Z4-F1
#
_cell.length_a   1.000
_cell.length_b   1.000
_cell.length_c   1.000
_cell.angle_alpha   90.00
_cell.angle_beta   90.00
_cell.angle_gamma   90.00
#
_symmetry.space_group_name_H-M   'P 1'
#
loop_
_entity.id
_entity.type
_entity.pdbx_description
1 polymer ?
#
loop_
_entity_poly.entity_id
_entity_poly.type
_entity_poly.pdbx_seq_one_letter_code
_entity_poly.pdbx_strand_id
1 'polypeptide(L)'
;MYYNKENVERLRQRYPEGTRICLDQMNDDPFPVESGTFGKVDHVDDIGTLHCIFDNGRTLGVIPGVDDFNIIREESEQTEEEEMNISM
;
A
#
# COMPACT_ATOMS: atom_id res chain seq x y z
N MET A 1 -14.38 -2.64 -12.63
CA MET A 1 -13.55 -1.97 -13.65
C MET A 1 -12.84 -3.03 -14.47
N TYR A 2 -12.83 -2.95 -15.81
CA TYR A 2 -11.99 -3.82 -16.65
C TYR A 2 -10.81 -2.98 -17.14
N TYR A 3 -9.65 -3.15 -16.52
CA TYR A 3 -8.43 -2.52 -17.03
C TYR A 3 -8.07 -3.13 -18.39
N ASN A 4 -7.71 -2.28 -19.36
CA ASN A 4 -7.10 -2.78 -20.60
C ASN A 4 -5.65 -3.22 -20.30
N LYS A 5 -5.06 -4.07 -21.16
CA LYS A 5 -3.70 -4.59 -20.93
C LYS A 5 -2.66 -3.48 -20.73
N GLU A 6 -2.77 -2.38 -21.46
CA GLU A 6 -1.85 -1.25 -21.32
C GLU A 6 -1.91 -0.59 -19.93
N ASN A 7 -3.12 -0.44 -19.37
CA ASN A 7 -3.28 0.12 -18.04
C ASN A 7 -2.77 -0.83 -16.95
N VAL A 8 -2.97 -2.15 -17.11
CA VAL A 8 -2.40 -3.15 -16.19
C VAL A 8 -0.88 -3.08 -16.20
N GLU A 9 -0.26 -2.97 -17.38
CA GLU A 9 1.20 -2.80 -17.48
C GLU A 9 1.67 -1.49 -16.83
N ARG A 10 0.91 -0.40 -16.94
CA ARG A 10 1.21 0.84 -16.21
C ARG A 10 1.10 0.67 -14.70
N LEU A 11 0.12 -0.11 -14.21
CA LEU A 11 -0.01 -0.44 -12.80
C LEU A 11 1.19 -1.28 -12.32
N ARG A 12 1.61 -2.30 -13.09
CA ARG A 12 2.81 -3.09 -12.79
C ARG A 12 4.08 -2.24 -12.72
N GLN A 13 4.21 -1.26 -13.60
CA GLN A 13 5.33 -0.31 -13.57
C GLN A 13 5.25 0.66 -12.38
N ARG A 14 4.04 1.06 -11.99
CA ARG A 14 3.81 1.99 -10.87
C ARG A 14 3.99 1.30 -9.51
N TYR A 15 3.59 0.04 -9.41
CA TYR A 15 3.56 -0.78 -8.21
C TYR A 15 4.27 -2.11 -8.48
N PRO A 16 5.60 -2.09 -8.68
CA PRO A 16 6.35 -3.34 -8.82
C PRO A 16 6.26 -4.18 -7.55
N GLU A 17 6.45 -5.50 -7.69
CA GLU A 17 6.72 -6.39 -6.56
C GLU A 17 7.83 -5.78 -5.71
N GLY A 18 7.62 -5.69 -4.39
CA GLY A 18 8.54 -4.92 -3.55
C GLY A 18 7.93 -3.69 -2.92
N THR A 19 6.99 -3.05 -3.61
CA THR A 19 6.53 -1.71 -3.26
C THR A 19 5.88 -1.71 -1.87
N ARG A 20 6.39 -0.84 -0.99
CA ARG A 20 5.83 -0.66 0.35
C ARG A 20 4.62 0.26 0.28
N ILE A 21 3.53 -0.14 0.92
CA ILE A 21 2.29 0.63 0.96
C ILE A 21 1.76 0.74 2.38
N CYS A 22 1.04 1.82 2.67
CA CYS A 22 0.15 1.97 3.81
C CYS A 22 -1.28 1.91 3.30
N LEU A 23 -2.11 1.03 3.85
CA LEU A 23 -3.53 1.04 3.54
C LEU A 23 -4.23 2.06 4.44
N ASP A 24 -4.85 3.06 3.84
CA ASP A 24 -5.62 4.07 4.58
C ASP A 24 -7.04 3.59 4.82
N GLN A 25 -7.67 3.02 3.81
CA GLN A 25 -9.02 2.48 3.90
C GLN A 25 -9.29 1.44 2.81
N MET A 26 -9.87 0.31 3.22
CA MET A 26 -10.41 -0.67 2.28
C MET A 26 -11.89 -0.38 2.08
N ASN A 27 -12.29 -0.05 0.85
CA ASN A 27 -13.67 0.27 0.54
C ASN A 27 -14.40 -0.99 0.07
N ASP A 28 -15.63 -1.19 0.55
CA ASP A 28 -16.51 -2.30 0.17
C ASP A 28 -16.04 -3.74 0.55
N ASP A 29 -15.09 -3.89 1.50
CA ASP A 29 -14.70 -5.21 2.03
C ASP A 29 -15.43 -5.52 3.36
N PRO A 30 -16.08 -6.70 3.52
CA PRO A 30 -16.75 -7.08 4.77
C PRO A 30 -15.79 -7.40 5.93
N PHE A 31 -14.52 -7.65 5.64
CA PHE A 31 -13.44 -7.93 6.59
C PHE A 31 -12.19 -7.09 6.22
N PRO A 32 -12.28 -5.75 6.28
CA PRO A 32 -11.22 -4.89 5.79
C PRO A 32 -9.93 -5.09 6.59
N VAL A 33 -8.79 -4.82 5.96
CA VAL A 33 -7.54 -4.63 6.70
C VAL A 33 -7.65 -3.30 7.45
N GLU A 34 -7.11 -3.26 8.67
CA GLU A 34 -7.13 -2.06 9.50
C GLU A 34 -6.38 -0.91 8.82
N SER A 35 -6.98 0.27 8.84
CA SER A 35 -6.37 1.52 8.40
C SER A 35 -5.02 1.76 9.08
N GLY A 36 -4.04 2.26 8.34
CA GLY A 36 -2.66 2.42 8.82
C GLY A 36 -1.82 1.14 8.74
N THR A 37 -2.38 0.01 8.30
CA THR A 37 -1.60 -1.23 8.18
C THR A 37 -0.63 -1.13 7.01
N PHE A 38 0.64 -1.40 7.29
CA PHE A 38 1.66 -1.51 6.28
C PHE A 38 1.62 -2.84 5.56
N GLY A 39 1.92 -2.79 4.27
CA GLY A 39 1.98 -3.97 3.42
C GLY A 39 3.00 -3.82 2.32
N LYS A 40 3.22 -4.91 1.62
CA LYS A 40 4.12 -5.00 0.48
C LYS A 40 3.36 -5.56 -0.71
N VAL A 41 3.51 -4.94 -1.87
CA VAL A 41 2.98 -5.48 -3.13
C VAL A 41 3.75 -6.76 -3.48
N ASP A 42 3.01 -7.84 -3.66
CA ASP A 42 3.50 -9.13 -4.15
C ASP A 42 3.42 -9.17 -5.68
N HIS A 43 2.25 -8.93 -6.26
CA HIS A 43 2.10 -8.81 -7.71
C HIS A 43 0.83 -8.05 -8.11
N VAL A 44 0.77 -7.61 -9.38
CA VAL A 44 -0.44 -7.06 -9.99
C VAL A 44 -1.01 -8.07 -10.98
N ASP A 45 -2.25 -8.50 -10.73
CA ASP A 45 -2.94 -9.46 -11.59
C ASP A 45 -3.35 -8.85 -12.95
N ASP A 46 -3.93 -9.66 -13.83
CA ASP A 46 -4.33 -9.25 -15.18
C ASP A 46 -5.62 -8.42 -15.21
N ILE A 47 -6.33 -8.31 -14.08
CA ILE A 47 -7.51 -7.46 -13.93
C ILE A 47 -7.20 -6.12 -13.26
N GLY A 48 -5.96 -5.89 -12.80
CA GLY A 48 -5.49 -4.62 -12.24
C GLY A 48 -5.58 -4.50 -10.72
N THR A 49 -5.69 -5.62 -10.00
CA THR A 49 -5.65 -5.68 -8.54
C THR A 49 -4.22 -5.85 -8.06
N LEU A 50 -3.83 -5.10 -7.02
CA LEU A 50 -2.53 -5.24 -6.35
C LEU A 50 -2.69 -6.26 -5.23
N HIS A 51 -2.15 -7.46 -5.41
CA HIS A 51 -2.08 -8.44 -4.32
C HIS A 51 -0.99 -8.01 -3.35
N CYS A 52 -1.38 -7.76 -2.11
CA CYS A 52 -0.51 -7.22 -1.07
C CYS A 52 -0.43 -8.17 0.12
N ILE A 53 0.78 -8.32 0.66
CA ILE A 53 1.04 -9.01 1.92
C ILE A 53 1.18 -7.94 2.99
N PHE A 54 0.24 -7.91 3.93
CA PHE A 54 0.20 -6.97 5.04
C PHE A 54 0.98 -7.51 6.25
N ASP A 55 1.57 -6.60 7.01
CA ASP A 55 2.43 -6.92 8.15
C ASP A 55 1.67 -7.59 9.30
N ASN A 56 0.35 -7.39 9.37
CA ASN A 56 -0.53 -8.10 10.29
C ASN A 56 -0.76 -9.58 9.90
N GLY A 57 -0.03 -10.08 8.90
CA GLY A 57 -0.07 -11.47 8.42
C GLY A 57 -1.20 -11.75 7.43
N ARG A 58 -2.01 -10.74 7.07
CA ARG A 58 -3.07 -10.90 6.07
C ARG A 58 -2.52 -10.74 4.66
N THR A 59 -3.20 -11.36 3.69
CA THR A 59 -2.92 -11.16 2.27
C THR A 59 -4.23 -10.84 1.58
N LEU A 60 -4.30 -9.66 0.95
CA LEU A 60 -5.51 -9.16 0.31
C LEU A 60 -5.18 -8.33 -0.93
N GLY A 61 -6.15 -8.24 -1.83
CA GLY A 61 -6.07 -7.41 -3.03
C GLY A 61 -6.49 -5.97 -2.74
N VAL A 62 -5.68 -5.01 -3.18
CA VAL A 62 -5.94 -3.57 -3.11
C VAL A 62 -6.19 -3.06 -4.52
N ILE A 63 -7.24 -2.27 -4.73
CA ILE A 63 -7.66 -1.79 -6.04
C ILE A 63 -7.44 -0.28 -6.13
N PRO A 64 -6.50 0.20 -6.97
CA PRO A 64 -6.27 1.62 -7.18
C PRO A 64 -7.53 2.32 -7.69
N GLY A 65 -7.93 3.39 -6.99
CA GLY A 65 -9.13 4.18 -7.28
C GLY A 65 -10.43 3.63 -6.69
N VAL A 66 -10.36 2.50 -5.97
CA VAL A 66 -11.46 2.00 -5.12
C VAL A 66 -11.01 2.04 -3.67
N ASP A 67 -9.86 1.45 -3.36
CA ASP A 67 -9.23 1.50 -2.04
C ASP A 67 -8.31 2.71 -1.92
N ASP A 68 -8.23 3.24 -0.70
CA ASP A 68 -7.37 4.36 -0.34
C ASP A 68 -6.08 3.82 0.29
N PHE A 69 -4.96 4.13 -0.35
CA PHE A 69 -3.64 3.73 0.11
C PHE A 69 -2.56 4.66 -0.45
N ASN A 70 -1.42 4.73 0.23
CA ASN A 70 -0.26 5.48 -0.22
C ASN A 70 0.99 4.59 -0.31
N ILE A 71 1.85 4.88 -1.29
CA ILE A 71 3.18 4.27 -1.37
C ILE A 71 4.03 4.89 -0.27
N ILE A 72 4.67 4.06 0.54
CA ILE A 72 5.68 4.47 1.49
C ILE A 72 7.00 4.37 0.76
N ARG A 73 7.64 5.51 0.56
CA ARG A 73 9.06 5.50 0.26
C ARG A 73 9.74 5.30 1.60
N GLU A 74 10.60 4.29 1.71
CA GLU A 74 11.58 4.25 2.78
C GLU A 74 12.51 5.46 2.56
N GLU A 75 12.06 6.63 3.00
CA GLU A 75 12.96 7.73 3.29
C GLU A 75 13.77 7.21 4.46
N SER A 76 15.04 6.92 4.17
CA SER A 76 16.03 6.48 5.14
C SER A 76 15.93 7.42 6.35
N GLU A 77 15.54 6.85 7.49
CA GLU A 77 15.66 7.39 8.84
C GLU A 77 15.85 8.92 8.95
N GLN A 78 14.78 9.64 9.27
CA GLN A 78 14.90 10.82 10.12
C GLN A 78 14.30 10.46 11.47
N THR A 79 15.14 9.90 12.34
CA THR A 79 14.97 10.00 13.79
C THR A 79 14.99 11.48 14.15
N GLU A 80 13.83 12.09 14.32
CA GLU A 80 13.71 13.31 15.11
C GLU A 80 13.19 12.91 16.50
N GLU A 81 14.18 12.68 17.36
CA GLU A 81 14.04 12.76 18.81
C GLU A 81 13.58 14.20 19.17
N GLU A 82 12.30 14.51 19.01
CA GLU A 82 11.67 15.74 19.51
C GLU A 82 11.07 15.56 20.92
N GLU A 83 11.74 14.79 21.77
CA GLU A 83 11.59 14.89 23.23
C GLU A 83 12.97 15.22 23.82
N MET A 84 13.05 16.28 24.65
CA MET A 84 14.16 16.65 25.56
C MET A 84 15.07 17.86 25.23
N ASN A 85 14.56 18.99 24.69
CA ASN A 85 15.30 20.26 24.80
C ASN A 85 14.53 21.52 25.26
N ILE A 86 13.27 21.43 25.71
CA ILE A 86 12.59 22.57 26.37
C ILE A 86 12.81 22.54 27.90
N SER A 87 14.05 22.36 28.32
CA SER A 87 14.46 22.69 29.69
C SER A 87 15.90 23.19 29.73
N MET A 88 16.10 24.46 29.40
CA MET A 88 17.17 25.27 29.98
C MET A 88 16.79 26.74 30.04
#